data_AF-A0A1B3PN04-F1
#
_entry.id   AF-A0A1B3PN04-F1
#
_cell.length_a   1.000
_cell.length_b   1.000
_cell.length_c   1.000
_cell.angle_alpha   90.00
_cell.angle_beta   90.00
_cell.angle_gamma   90.00
#
_symmetry.space_group_name_H-M   'P 1'
#
loop_
_entity.id
_entity.type
_entity.pdbx_description
1 polymer ?
#
loop_
_entity_poly.entity_id
_entity_poly.type
_entity_poly.pdbx_seq_one_letter_code
_entity_poly.pdbx_strand_id
1 'polypeptide(L)'
;MTAIQQPSTRLQYGERPGVPGMYLGLFHGRRNPKEQMSDWGFAGPVLGPLQYCHTTYMAFVHLHFVSGGDARTCCNSSYLEVELEVGENMIEFEGAYYEDWTVLVVSPEECRRPDYAFRSKPRTNAHQWHNNFSSAQSPKNT
;
A
#
# COMPACT_ATOMS: atom_id res chain seq x y z
N MET A 1 -22.68 16.22 -6.92
CA MET A 1 -22.63 15.49 -5.64
C MET A 1 -21.17 15.25 -5.32
N THR A 2 -20.57 16.09 -4.48
CA THR A 2 -19.17 15.98 -4.08
C THR A 2 -19.06 14.81 -3.10
N ALA A 3 -18.34 13.76 -3.48
CA ALA A 3 -18.03 12.68 -2.55
C ALA A 3 -17.28 13.30 -1.35
N ILE A 4 -17.76 13.00 -0.15
CA ILE A 4 -17.09 13.38 1.09
C ILE A 4 -15.74 12.64 1.05
N GLN A 5 -14.67 13.37 0.77
CA GLN A 5 -13.31 12.86 0.85
C GLN A 5 -13.06 12.60 2.33
N GLN A 6 -13.16 11.33 2.75
CA GLN A 6 -12.74 10.95 4.09
C GLN A 6 -11.29 11.41 4.30
N PRO A 7 -10.93 11.87 5.51
CA PRO A 7 -9.55 12.25 5.79
C PRO A 7 -8.67 11.05 5.45
N SER A 8 -7.70 11.26 4.56
CA SER A 8 -6.78 10.24 4.10
C SER A 8 -5.84 9.86 5.24
N THR A 9 -6.30 8.98 6.12
CA THR A 9 -5.41 8.25 7.03
C THR A 9 -4.33 7.62 6.17
N ARG A 10 -3.06 7.83 6.54
CA ARG A 10 -1.93 7.32 5.77
C ARG A 10 -2.02 5.80 5.68
N LEU A 11 -2.00 5.29 4.46
CA LEU A 11 -2.11 3.85 4.18
C LEU A 11 -0.87 3.12 4.66
N GLN A 12 -1.07 1.93 5.22
CA GLN A 12 0.02 0.99 5.52
C GLN A 12 0.13 -0.10 4.43
N TYR A 13 1.32 -0.67 4.30
CA TYR A 13 1.55 -1.76 3.36
C TYR A 13 0.66 -2.96 3.69
N GLY A 14 0.00 -3.50 2.66
CA GLY A 14 -1.05 -4.51 2.78
C GLY A 14 -2.47 -3.95 2.79
N GLU A 15 -2.65 -2.65 3.01
CA GLU A 15 -3.94 -1.99 2.84
C GLU A 15 -4.21 -1.63 1.37
N ARG A 16 -5.48 -1.67 0.98
CA ARG A 16 -5.90 -1.31 -0.39
C ARG A 16 -6.14 0.20 -0.48
N PRO A 17 -5.51 0.92 -1.43
CA PRO A 17 -5.79 2.33 -1.64
C PRO A 17 -7.25 2.58 -2.05
N GLY A 18 -7.78 3.75 -1.69
CA GLY A 18 -9.15 4.13 -2.05
C GLY A 18 -9.30 4.62 -3.49
N VAL A 19 -8.19 4.92 -4.18
CA VAL A 19 -8.17 5.41 -5.56
C VAL A 19 -7.18 4.59 -6.40
N PRO A 20 -7.43 4.41 -7.71
CA PRO A 20 -6.51 3.69 -8.58
C PRO A 20 -5.25 4.53 -8.84
N GLY A 21 -4.15 3.86 -9.17
CA GLY A 21 -2.89 4.55 -9.49
C GLY A 21 -1.65 3.75 -9.12
N MET A 22 -0.49 4.38 -9.31
CA MET A 22 0.81 3.84 -8.90
C MET A 22 1.12 4.27 -7.47
N TYR A 23 1.74 3.38 -6.69
CA TYR A 23 2.13 3.64 -5.31
C TYR A 23 3.49 2.99 -5.02
N LEU A 24 4.21 3.53 -4.04
CA LEU A 24 5.35 2.88 -3.42
C LEU A 24 4.93 2.31 -2.06
N GLY A 25 5.08 1.01 -1.85
CA GLY A 25 4.90 0.38 -0.54
C GLY A 25 6.23 0.09 0.13
N LEU A 26 6.41 0.54 1.37
CA LEU A 26 7.56 0.23 2.22
C LEU A 26 7.22 -0.92 3.18
N PHE A 27 8.12 -1.88 3.36
CA PHE A 27 7.91 -3.01 4.26
C PHE A 27 9.24 -3.53 4.81
N HIS A 28 9.16 -4.57 5.65
CA HIS A 28 10.30 -5.08 6.40
C HIS A 28 10.89 -4.04 7.37
N GLY A 29 9.99 -3.28 8.00
CA GLY A 29 10.32 -2.13 8.83
C GLY A 29 10.91 -2.49 10.19
N ARG A 30 11.89 -1.68 10.63
CA ARG A 30 12.53 -1.73 11.96
C ARG A 30 12.72 -0.35 12.56
N ARG A 31 12.95 -0.30 13.88
CA ARG A 31 13.16 0.98 14.61
C ARG A 31 14.62 1.35 14.77
N ASN A 32 15.50 0.35 14.71
CA ASN A 32 16.94 0.55 14.70
C ASN A 32 17.50 -0.14 13.44
N PRO A 33 18.34 0.52 12.63
CA PRO A 33 18.84 -0.07 11.39
C PRO A 33 19.70 -1.32 11.65
N LYS A 34 20.30 -1.43 12.83
CA LYS A 34 21.13 -2.57 13.26
C LYS A 34 20.36 -3.64 14.03
N GLU A 35 19.04 -3.46 14.16
CA GLU A 35 18.16 -4.44 14.80
C GLU A 35 18.27 -5.79 14.09
N GLN A 36 18.65 -6.82 14.84
CA GLN A 36 18.62 -8.19 14.33
C GLN A 36 17.20 -8.71 14.42
N MET A 37 16.56 -8.87 13.26
CA MET A 37 15.16 -9.28 13.19
C MET A 37 15.07 -10.80 13.10
N SER A 38 14.25 -11.40 13.97
CA SER A 38 13.93 -12.83 13.90
C SER A 38 12.74 -13.13 12.97
N ASP A 39 12.01 -12.11 12.55
CA ASP A 39 10.81 -12.15 11.72
C ASP A 39 10.85 -11.08 10.61
N TRP A 40 9.73 -10.87 9.91
CA TRP A 40 9.60 -9.98 8.75
C TRP A 40 9.41 -8.49 9.11
N GLY A 41 9.40 -8.13 10.40
CA GLY A 41 9.20 -6.76 10.83
C GLY A 41 7.81 -6.16 10.60
N PHE A 42 7.72 -4.83 10.70
CA PHE A 42 6.45 -4.12 10.57
C PHE A 42 6.21 -3.59 9.15
N ALA A 43 4.93 -3.49 8.79
CA ALA A 43 4.49 -2.85 7.55
C ALA A 43 4.73 -1.33 7.61
N GLY A 44 5.36 -0.79 6.57
CA GLY A 44 5.58 0.65 6.40
C GLY A 44 4.42 1.35 5.70
N PRO A 45 4.59 2.63 5.36
CA PRO A 45 3.58 3.37 4.63
C PRO A 45 3.49 2.96 3.16
N VAL A 46 2.33 3.25 2.56
CA VAL A 46 2.11 3.27 1.12
C VAL A 46 2.01 4.73 0.66
N LEU A 47 2.91 5.14 -0.22
CA LEU A 47 3.06 6.50 -0.72
C LEU A 47 2.48 6.61 -2.13
N GLY A 48 1.50 7.49 -2.30
CA GLY A 48 0.91 7.79 -3.60
C GLY A 48 -0.50 8.40 -3.49
N PRO A 49 -1.21 8.56 -4.61
CA PRO A 49 -0.84 8.12 -5.95
C PRO A 49 0.35 8.85 -6.56
N LEU A 50 1.13 8.14 -7.38
CA LEU A 50 2.34 8.61 -8.05
C LEU A 50 2.16 8.70 -9.57
N GLN A 51 2.73 9.75 -10.15
CA GLN A 51 2.93 9.91 -11.59
C GLN A 51 4.12 9.07 -12.08
N TYR A 52 5.20 9.01 -11.28
CA TYR A 52 6.31 8.08 -11.48
C TYR A 52 6.94 7.67 -10.16
N CYS A 53 7.62 6.52 -10.20
CA CYS A 53 8.57 6.07 -9.19
C CYS A 53 9.76 5.43 -9.91
N HIS A 54 10.98 5.85 -9.62
CA HIS A 54 12.16 5.17 -10.14
C HIS A 54 13.32 5.18 -9.13
N THR A 55 14.11 4.13 -9.16
CA THR A 55 15.29 3.98 -8.31
C THR A 55 16.54 4.23 -9.13
N THR A 56 17.41 5.14 -8.69
CA THR A 56 18.71 5.41 -9.34
C THR A 56 19.85 4.92 -8.47
N TYR A 57 20.78 4.18 -9.08
CA TYR A 57 22.04 3.73 -8.46
C TYR A 57 21.89 2.93 -7.16
N MET A 58 20.69 2.38 -6.91
CA MET A 58 20.32 1.76 -5.63
C MET A 58 20.54 2.68 -4.42
N ALA A 59 20.57 4.00 -4.64
CA ALA A 59 20.89 5.01 -3.62
C ALA A 59 19.73 5.99 -3.40
N PHE A 60 18.87 6.19 -4.41
CA PHE A 60 17.76 7.13 -4.32
C PHE A 60 16.51 6.53 -4.95
N VAL A 61 15.36 6.71 -4.28
CA VAL A 61 14.04 6.45 -4.82
C VAL A 61 13.33 7.77 -5.06
N HIS A 62 13.10 8.07 -6.33
CA HIS A 62 12.48 9.31 -6.78
C HIS A 62 10.99 9.12 -6.97
N LEU A 63 10.20 9.95 -6.30
CA LEU A 63 8.75 9.96 -6.35
C LEU A 63 8.27 11.26 -6.98
N HIS A 64 7.25 11.17 -7.81
CA HIS A 64 6.45 12.35 -8.18
C HIS A 64 4.98 12.04 -7.91
N PHE A 65 4.38 12.76 -6.96
CA PHE A 65 2.98 12.60 -6.60
C PHE A 65 2.07 13.17 -7.69
N VAL A 66 0.89 12.56 -7.85
CA VAL A 66 -0.16 13.10 -8.74
C VAL A 66 -0.72 14.41 -8.19
N SER A 67 -0.80 14.56 -6.86
CA SER A 67 -1.33 15.75 -6.21
C SER A 67 -0.45 16.25 -5.06
N GLY A 68 -0.45 17.56 -4.84
CA GLY A 68 0.25 18.16 -3.71
C GLY A 68 -0.40 17.85 -2.35
N GLY A 69 -1.67 17.44 -2.34
CA GLY A 69 -2.33 16.97 -1.12
C GLY A 69 -1.76 15.65 -0.64
N ASP A 70 -1.50 14.73 -1.57
CA ASP A 70 -0.91 13.43 -1.28
C ASP A 70 0.57 13.57 -0.89
N ALA A 71 1.33 14.44 -1.57
CA ALA A 71 2.72 14.72 -1.19
C ALA A 71 2.85 15.28 0.25
N ARG A 72 1.95 16.19 0.62
CA ARG A 72 1.87 16.71 2.00
C ARG A 72 1.47 15.62 3.00
N THR A 73 0.47 14.82 2.67
CA THR A 73 -0.03 13.77 3.58
C THR A 73 0.98 12.65 3.76
N CYS A 74 1.60 12.21 2.66
CA CYS A 74 2.54 11.10 2.65
C CYS A 74 3.88 11.51 3.24
N CYS A 75 4.46 12.65 2.81
CA CYS A 75 5.85 12.99 3.09
C CYS A 75 6.04 14.36 3.75
N ASN A 76 4.95 15.05 4.16
CA ASN A 76 5.00 16.43 4.64
C ASN A 76 5.71 17.40 3.67
N SER A 77 5.66 17.11 2.37
CA SER A 77 6.33 17.88 1.32
C SER A 77 5.41 18.93 0.70
N SER A 78 5.94 20.13 0.44
CA SER A 78 5.24 21.15 -0.35
C SER A 78 5.42 20.97 -1.87
N TYR A 79 6.31 20.07 -2.29
CA TYR A 79 6.61 19.76 -3.69
C TYR A 79 5.98 18.43 -4.09
N LEU A 80 5.70 18.28 -5.39
CA LEU A 80 5.23 17.00 -5.95
C LEU A 80 6.35 15.97 -6.02
N GLU A 81 7.59 16.42 -6.19
CA GLU A 81 8.77 15.59 -6.22
C GLU A 81 9.31 15.38 -4.81
N VAL A 82 9.59 14.12 -4.46
CA VAL A 82 10.20 13.72 -3.20
C VAL A 82 11.25 12.66 -3.50
N GLU A 83 12.44 12.85 -2.94
CA GLU A 83 13.53 11.88 -3.00
C GLU A 83 13.63 11.17 -1.65
N LEU A 84 13.75 9.85 -1.69
CA LEU A 84 14.06 9.02 -0.53
C LEU A 84 15.47 8.46 -0.69
N GLU A 85 16.30 8.63 0.33
CA GLU A 85 17.65 8.06 0.35
C GLU A 85 17.62 6.59 0.78
N VAL A 86 18.45 5.78 0.13
CA VAL A 86 18.72 4.39 0.48
C VAL A 86 20.11 4.34 1.13
N GLY A 87 20.14 4.21 2.46
CA GLY A 87 21.35 4.08 3.26
C GLY A 87 21.47 2.66 3.83
N GLU A 88 22.65 2.04 3.73
CA GLU A 88 22.88 0.66 4.23
C GLU A 88 21.82 -0.36 3.72
N ASN A 89 21.36 -0.20 2.47
CA ASN A 89 20.30 -0.98 1.83
C ASN A 89 18.88 -0.77 2.41
N MET A 90 18.66 0.30 3.16
CA MET A 90 17.36 0.64 3.75
C MET A 90 16.93 2.05 3.38
N ILE A 91 15.62 2.24 3.20
CA ILE A 91 15.01 3.56 3.16
C ILE A 91 14.74 4.01 4.59
N GLU A 92 15.28 5.15 5.00
CA GLU A 92 14.85 5.82 6.23
C GLU A 92 13.62 6.69 5.92
N PHE A 93 12.52 6.43 6.63
CA PHE A 93 11.31 7.22 6.48
C PHE A 93 10.60 7.36 7.83
N GLU A 94 10.46 8.61 8.29
CA GLU A 94 9.81 8.98 9.55
C GLU A 94 10.34 8.23 10.79
N GLY A 95 11.66 8.13 10.91
CA GLY A 95 12.32 7.49 12.06
C GLY A 95 12.18 5.96 12.08
N ALA A 96 11.84 5.36 10.93
CA ALA A 96 11.86 3.92 10.70
C ALA A 96 12.76 3.60 9.50
N TYR A 97 13.22 2.35 9.45
CA TYR A 97 14.11 1.85 8.40
C TYR A 97 13.44 0.67 7.70
N TYR A 98 13.42 0.68 6.37
CA TYR A 98 12.73 -0.32 5.55
C TYR A 98 13.72 -0.93 4.55
N GLU A 99 13.98 -2.23 4.65
CA GLU A 99 14.87 -2.93 3.72
C GLU A 99 14.24 -3.14 2.35
N ASP A 100 12.92 -3.34 2.32
CA ASP A 100 12.21 -3.68 1.10
C ASP A 100 11.20 -2.60 0.71
N TRP A 101 11.13 -2.34 -0.59
CA TRP A 101 10.11 -1.50 -1.19
C TRP A 101 9.61 -2.08 -2.50
N THR A 102 8.37 -1.79 -2.84
CA THR A 102 7.76 -2.24 -4.09
C THR A 102 6.93 -1.15 -4.73
N VAL A 103 7.00 -1.08 -6.06
CA VAL A 103 6.13 -0.21 -6.86
C VAL A 103 4.94 -1.04 -7.30
N LEU A 104 3.74 -0.62 -6.92
CA LEU A 104 2.50 -1.32 -7.18
C LEU A 104 1.54 -0.42 -7.95
N VAL A 105 0.84 -1.00 -8.92
CA VAL A 105 -0.23 -0.34 -9.68
C VAL A 105 -1.54 -0.94 -9.23
N VAL A 106 -2.45 -0.10 -8.74
CA VAL A 106 -3.77 -0.49 -8.27
C VAL A 106 -4.80 -0.12 -9.31
N SER A 107 -5.50 -1.12 -9.82
CA SER A 107 -6.62 -0.89 -10.73
C SER A 107 -7.88 -0.45 -9.97
N PRO A 108 -8.89 0.13 -10.66
CA PRO A 108 -10.13 0.54 -10.01
C PRO A 108 -10.84 -0.59 -9.24
N GLU A 109 -10.77 -1.84 -9.73
CA GLU A 109 -11.37 -3.00 -9.08
C GLU A 109 -10.61 -3.50 -7.83
N GLU A 110 -9.33 -3.16 -7.72
CA GLU A 110 -8.47 -3.50 -6.58
C GLU A 110 -8.58 -2.49 -5.44
N CYS A 111 -9.12 -1.31 -5.71
CA CYS A 111 -9.32 -0.25 -4.73
C CYS A 111 -10.20 -0.70 -3.55
N ARG A 112 -10.00 -0.08 -2.39
CA ARG A 112 -10.90 -0.22 -1.24
C ARG A 112 -12.30 0.25 -1.66
N ARG A 113 -13.27 -0.64 -1.54
CA ARG A 113 -14.67 -0.32 -1.83
C ARG A 113 -15.19 0.68 -0.78
N PRO A 114 -16.01 1.67 -1.17
CA PRO A 114 -16.65 2.57 -0.22
C PRO A 114 -17.51 1.81 0.80
N ASP A 115 -17.54 2.31 2.03
CA ASP A 115 -18.47 1.83 3.03
C ASP A 115 -19.91 2.17 2.60
N TYR A 116 -20.86 1.24 2.82
CA TYR A 116 -22.25 1.46 2.46
C TYR A 116 -22.92 2.42 3.45
N ALA A 117 -23.57 3.47 2.94
CA ALA A 117 -24.37 4.37 3.77
C ALA A 117 -25.54 3.67 4.51
N PHE A 118 -26.00 2.51 4.01
CA PHE A 118 -27.14 1.77 4.55
C PHE A 118 -26.78 0.45 5.24
N ARG A 119 -25.49 0.07 5.29
CA ARG A 119 -25.08 -1.21 5.87
C ARG A 119 -23.83 -1.02 6.73
N SER A 120 -23.93 -1.37 8.02
CA SER A 120 -22.86 -1.20 9.01
C SER A 120 -21.69 -2.19 8.86
N LYS A 121 -21.82 -3.21 8.01
CA LYS A 121 -20.76 -4.19 7.77
C LYS A 121 -20.00 -3.83 6.48
N PRO A 122 -18.66 -3.68 6.53
CA PRO A 122 -17.83 -3.54 5.33
C PRO A 122 -18.04 -4.73 4.40
N ARG A 123 -17.96 -4.52 3.08
CA ARG A 123 -17.92 -5.65 2.15
C ARG A 123 -16.59 -6.36 2.27
N THR A 124 -16.63 -7.68 2.41
CA THR A 124 -15.46 -8.53 2.22
C THR A 124 -15.00 -8.42 0.77
N ASN A 125 -13.71 -8.11 0.56
CA ASN A 125 -13.10 -7.99 -0.77
C ASN A 125 -12.77 -9.35 -1.41
N ALA A 126 -13.31 -10.45 -0.89
CA ALA A 126 -13.18 -11.77 -1.50
C ALA A 126 -13.97 -11.79 -2.82
N HIS A 127 -13.30 -12.12 -3.93
CA HIS A 127 -13.96 -12.50 -5.17
C HIS A 127 -14.67 -13.84 -4.94
N GLN A 128 -15.91 -13.82 -4.44
CA GLN A 128 -16.78 -14.99 -4.49
C GLN A 128 -17.42 -15.06 -5.88
N TRP A 129 -16.66 -15.57 -6.85
CA TRP A 129 -17.24 -16.12 -8.08
C TRP A 129 -17.38 -17.64 -7.91
N HIS A 130 -18.51 -18.17 -8.37
CA HIS A 130 -19.06 -19.49 -8.06
C HIS A 130 -18.09 -20.68 -8.25
N ASN A 131 -17.60 -21.27 -7.15
CA ASN A 131 -17.04 -22.64 -7.15
C ASN A 131 -18.13 -23.70 -6.93
N ASN A 132 -19.25 -23.62 -7.66
CA ASN A 132 -20.33 -24.59 -7.54
C ASN A 132 -20.33 -25.67 -8.64
N PHE A 133 -19.16 -25.99 -9.21
CA PHE A 133 -19.05 -27.18 -10.04
C PHE A 133 -17.70 -27.87 -9.84
N SER A 134 -17.61 -28.69 -8.78
CA SER A 134 -17.02 -30.03 -8.87
C SER A 134 -17.24 -30.83 -7.59
N SER A 135 -17.60 -32.10 -7.80
CA SER A 135 -17.57 -33.23 -6.86
C SER A 135 -18.55 -33.27 -5.69
N ALA A 136 -19.80 -33.65 -5.99
CA ALA A 136 -20.60 -34.44 -5.06
C ALA A 136 -20.91 -35.81 -5.70
N GLN A 137 -19.91 -36.70 -5.72
CA GLN A 137 -20.16 -38.13 -5.60
C GLN A 137 -19.54 -38.57 -4.28
N SER A 138 -20.38 -38.63 -3.24
CA SER A 138 -20.04 -39.29 -1.99
C SER A 138 -19.87 -40.80 -2.22
N PRO A 139 -18.90 -41.46 -1.55
CA PRO A 139 -18.81 -42.91 -1.56
C PRO A 139 -19.98 -43.51 -0.78
N LYS A 140 -20.69 -44.48 -1.39
CA LYS A 140 -21.58 -45.39 -0.64
C LYS A 140 -20.70 -46.46 0.00
N ASN A 141 -20.50 -46.36 1.31
CA ASN A 141 -20.04 -47.49 2.11
C ASN A 141 -21.21 -48.48 2.26
N THR A 142 -21.06 -49.68 1.72
CA THR A 142 -21.57 -50.94 2.31
C THR A 142 -20.69 -52.08 1.82
#